data_AF-A0A914TQA1-F1
#
_entry.id   AF-A0A914TQA1-F1
#
_cell.length_a   1.000
_cell.length_b   1.000
_cell.length_c   1.000
_cell.angle_alpha   90.00
_cell.angle_beta   90.00
_cell.angle_gamma   90.00
#
_symmetry.space_group_name_H-M   'P 1'
#
loop_
_entity.id
_entity.type
_entity.pdbx_description
1 polymer ?
#
loop_
_entity_poly.entity_id
_entity_poly.type
_entity_poly.pdbx_seq_one_letter_code
_entity_poly.pdbx_strand_id
1 'polypeptide(L)'
;MQEEWIDALRNFVIFAYIFTLVPYSLARVADQGVVAAEVQFQAFRLRHYDFSGVQYGSSSSKVAFDAVSLGKDIVRKAVIVNWLDLVGKDIEKLLSAPAGAILVIIPKDVASLNAQQKKAFLAVEKQLESFKTDQAVYIVPDSEEIQYVLGQLTQTTEKAISATRQLYNLIFSNNYVLSSLLSNNPAPITPKQFNVIASLNAKEKAPTLAFVAHYDSSSIAPVSKIPNDDAIAKKVFDRISNNMPKNRKIKMAHKKINLGNEWLAWEHELYNVRKKPAMTLTHFAEHDSPLRNSLLDTIDTVNIDALYANTKAIANGVLSYIYDLDETLCADAFAEHVECSFATGEIVNKERIVAFLDAIASRPRHIENSESFANYIKEILERYEVKASLQPVKFVDAVIYGNFEDTIFAHSTKAPIFEFFIGAFVALYLYLFYLFSVNAEKIFTFIAFPSSKKILADEDLD
;
A
#
# COMPACT_ATOMS: atom_id res chain seq x y z
N MET A 1 -2.72 -36.81 72.30
CA MET A 1 -3.87 -36.98 71.39
C MET A 1 -4.44 -35.66 70.87
N GLN A 2 -5.06 -34.77 71.67
CA GLN A 2 -5.69 -33.57 71.08
C GLN A 2 -4.71 -32.63 70.35
N GLU A 3 -3.49 -32.42 70.85
CA GLU A 3 -2.49 -31.57 70.16
C GLU A 3 -1.93 -32.23 68.89
N GLU A 4 -1.71 -33.54 68.89
CA GLU A 4 -1.22 -34.30 67.71
C GLU A 4 -2.16 -34.15 66.50
N TRP A 5 -3.48 -34.12 66.72
CA TRP A 5 -4.46 -33.88 65.66
C TRP A 5 -4.44 -32.43 65.15
N ILE A 6 -4.13 -31.46 66.01
CA ILE A 6 -4.04 -30.04 65.64
C ILE A 6 -2.77 -29.79 64.81
N ASP A 7 -1.62 -30.35 65.19
CA ASP A 7 -0.40 -30.25 64.38
C ASP A 7 -0.50 -31.07 63.08
N ALA A 8 -1.18 -32.23 63.08
CA ALA A 8 -1.49 -32.95 61.85
C ALA A 8 -2.40 -32.13 60.90
N LEU A 9 -3.43 -31.45 61.42
CA LEU A 9 -4.28 -30.54 60.65
C LEU A 9 -3.50 -29.33 60.13
N ARG A 10 -2.62 -28.75 60.95
CA ARG A 10 -1.79 -27.61 60.57
C ARG A 10 -0.77 -27.97 59.48
N ASN A 11 -0.21 -29.19 59.54
CA ASN A 11 0.60 -29.76 58.46
C ASN A 11 -0.21 -30.04 57.20
N PHE A 12 -1.41 -30.62 57.32
CA PHE A 12 -2.31 -30.82 56.17
C PHE A 12 -2.71 -29.50 55.51
N VAL A 13 -2.99 -28.44 56.29
CA VAL A 13 -3.29 -27.10 55.77
C VAL A 13 -2.08 -26.51 55.05
N ILE A 14 -0.86 -26.61 55.57
CA ILE A 14 0.34 -26.11 54.88
C ILE A 14 0.61 -26.89 53.58
N PHE A 15 0.52 -28.23 53.63
CA PHE A 15 0.66 -29.07 52.43
C PHE A 15 -0.42 -28.74 51.40
N ALA A 16 -1.69 -28.69 51.80
CA ALA A 16 -2.80 -28.34 50.92
C ALA A 16 -2.70 -26.91 50.38
N TYR A 17 -2.19 -25.95 51.16
CA TYR A 17 -1.99 -24.57 50.71
C TYR A 17 -0.91 -24.50 49.62
N ILE A 18 0.20 -25.23 49.76
CA ILE A 18 1.23 -25.37 48.72
C ILE A 18 0.70 -26.14 47.50
N PHE A 19 -0.04 -27.24 47.73
CA PHE A 19 -0.64 -28.07 46.67
C PHE A 19 -1.82 -27.39 45.94
N THR A 20 -2.41 -26.34 46.49
CA THR A 20 -3.51 -25.59 45.84
C THR A 20 -3.00 -24.30 45.22
N LEU A 21 -2.14 -23.53 45.88
CA LEU A 21 -1.60 -22.28 45.32
C LEU A 21 -0.79 -22.48 44.03
N VAL A 22 0.03 -23.52 43.95
CA VAL A 22 0.89 -23.73 42.77
C VAL A 22 0.06 -24.16 41.54
N PRO A 23 -0.84 -25.16 41.61
CA PRO A 23 -1.76 -25.45 40.51
C PRO A 23 -2.74 -24.31 40.23
N TYR A 24 -3.21 -23.55 41.23
CA TYR A 24 -4.10 -22.41 41.02
C TYR A 24 -3.40 -21.25 40.30
N SER A 25 -2.14 -20.97 40.65
CA SER A 25 -1.34 -19.95 39.96
C SER A 25 -0.91 -20.38 38.56
N LEU A 26 -0.50 -21.65 38.35
CA LEU A 26 -0.29 -22.17 36.99
C LEU A 26 -1.57 -22.15 36.15
N ALA A 27 -2.72 -22.53 36.72
CA ALA A 27 -4.01 -22.48 36.02
C ALA A 27 -4.38 -21.05 35.63
N ARG A 28 -4.21 -20.07 36.54
CA ARG A 28 -4.41 -18.64 36.23
C ARG A 28 -3.46 -18.10 35.15
N VAL A 29 -2.20 -18.54 35.15
CA VAL A 29 -1.22 -18.14 34.12
C VAL A 29 -1.54 -18.79 32.76
N ALA A 30 -2.01 -20.03 32.74
CA ALA A 30 -2.46 -20.71 31.53
C ALA A 30 -3.75 -20.09 30.96
N ASP A 31 -4.72 -19.74 31.81
CA ASP A 31 -5.99 -19.11 31.45
C ASP A 31 -5.79 -17.69 30.87
N GLN A 32 -4.77 -16.95 31.36
CA GLN A 32 -4.33 -15.70 30.75
C GLN A 32 -3.62 -15.85 29.39
N GLY A 33 -3.30 -17.07 28.95
CA GLY A 33 -2.68 -17.34 27.65
C GLY A 33 -3.63 -17.26 26.44
N VAL A 34 -4.94 -17.20 26.67
CA VAL A 34 -5.95 -17.43 25.60
C VAL A 34 -6.54 -16.15 25.00
N VAL A 35 -6.43 -14.99 25.68
CA VAL A 35 -6.78 -13.68 25.07
C VAL A 35 -5.57 -13.10 24.35
N ALA A 36 -5.13 -13.79 23.29
CA ALA A 36 -4.26 -13.17 22.31
C ALA A 36 -5.03 -12.00 21.67
N ALA A 37 -4.50 -10.79 21.78
CA ALA A 37 -5.01 -9.65 21.03
C ALA A 37 -4.70 -9.88 19.54
N GLU A 38 -5.64 -10.50 18.84
CA GLU A 38 -5.59 -10.67 17.39
C GLU A 38 -5.89 -9.32 16.74
N VAL A 39 -4.87 -8.75 16.11
CA VAL A 39 -4.97 -7.45 15.44
C VAL A 39 -5.03 -7.70 13.94
N GLN A 40 -6.18 -7.42 13.33
CA GLN A 40 -6.39 -7.55 11.89
C GLN A 40 -6.27 -6.21 11.18
N PHE A 41 -5.65 -6.20 10.00
CA PHE A 41 -5.61 -5.03 9.13
C PHE A 41 -5.64 -5.44 7.64
N GLN A 42 -6.23 -4.58 6.82
CA GLN A 42 -6.31 -4.76 5.37
C GLN A 42 -4.95 -4.45 4.74
N ALA A 43 -4.51 -5.29 3.80
CA ALA A 43 -3.22 -5.16 3.16
C ALA A 43 -3.35 -5.39 1.64
N PHE A 44 -2.65 -4.59 0.86
CA PHE A 44 -2.67 -4.66 -0.60
C PHE A 44 -1.33 -5.19 -1.10
N ARG A 45 -1.30 -6.32 -1.81
CA ARG A 45 -0.03 -6.87 -2.32
C ARG A 45 0.51 -5.96 -3.43
N LEU A 46 1.82 -5.75 -3.43
CA LEU A 46 2.51 -5.11 -4.56
C LEU A 46 2.19 -5.87 -5.86
N ARG A 47 1.74 -5.13 -6.89
CA ARG A 47 1.27 -5.69 -8.17
C ARG A 47 2.34 -6.57 -8.80
N HIS A 48 2.00 -7.81 -9.11
CA HIS A 48 2.89 -8.74 -9.81
C HIS A 48 2.44 -8.89 -11.27
N TYR A 49 3.36 -8.66 -12.20
CA TYR A 49 3.12 -8.84 -13.62
C TYR A 49 4.42 -9.18 -14.36
N ASP A 50 4.30 -10.03 -15.39
CA ASP A 50 5.38 -10.29 -16.34
C ASP A 50 5.10 -9.48 -17.61
N PHE A 51 6.04 -8.65 -18.06
CA PHE A 51 5.97 -7.94 -19.33
C PHE A 51 7.16 -8.34 -20.21
N SER A 52 6.91 -8.83 -21.41
CA SER A 52 7.95 -9.28 -22.37
C SER A 52 9.01 -10.23 -21.74
N GLY A 53 8.59 -11.07 -20.79
CA GLY A 53 9.47 -12.01 -20.07
C GLY A 53 10.24 -11.43 -18.88
N VAL A 54 10.13 -10.12 -18.61
CA VAL A 54 10.66 -9.49 -17.38
C VAL A 54 9.55 -9.42 -16.33
N GLN A 55 9.86 -9.88 -15.11
CA GLN A 55 8.91 -9.90 -14.00
C GLN A 55 9.07 -8.67 -13.12
N TYR A 56 7.95 -8.09 -12.69
CA TYR A 56 7.89 -6.91 -11.82
C TYR A 56 6.98 -7.17 -10.62
N GLY A 57 7.34 -6.59 -9.46
CA GLY A 57 6.61 -6.68 -8.21
C GLY A 57 6.91 -7.90 -7.34
N SER A 58 5.90 -8.36 -6.61
CA SER A 58 5.97 -9.36 -5.53
C SER A 58 5.37 -10.70 -5.96
N SER A 59 6.21 -11.71 -6.25
CA SER A 59 5.71 -12.99 -6.80
C SER A 59 5.01 -13.89 -5.76
N SER A 60 5.35 -13.75 -4.48
CA SER A 60 4.69 -14.44 -3.35
C SER A 60 3.59 -13.59 -2.71
N SER A 61 2.55 -14.24 -2.17
CA SER A 61 1.54 -13.65 -1.29
C SER A 61 1.49 -14.30 0.10
N LYS A 62 2.42 -15.22 0.40
CA LYS A 62 2.38 -15.96 1.67
C LYS A 62 3.03 -15.15 2.80
N VAL A 63 2.25 -14.82 3.83
CA VAL A 63 2.74 -14.26 5.10
C VAL A 63 2.51 -15.30 6.20
N ALA A 64 3.60 -15.76 6.83
CA ALA A 64 3.57 -16.72 7.94
C ALA A 64 4.89 -16.62 8.73
N PHE A 65 5.18 -15.44 9.27
CA PHE A 65 6.51 -15.10 9.82
C PHE A 65 6.42 -14.21 11.07
N ASP A 66 7.43 -14.31 11.93
CA ASP A 66 7.61 -13.41 13.08
C ASP A 66 7.78 -11.96 12.61
N ALA A 67 6.99 -11.05 13.15
CA ALA A 67 7.03 -9.62 12.85
C ALA A 67 8.22 -8.95 13.58
N VAL A 68 8.96 -8.10 12.86
CA VAL A 68 10.08 -7.31 13.38
C VAL A 68 10.10 -5.93 12.71
N SER A 69 10.50 -4.88 13.43
CA SER A 69 10.66 -3.55 12.82
C SER A 69 11.98 -3.44 12.06
N LEU A 70 12.16 -2.40 11.25
CA LEU A 70 13.34 -2.27 10.38
C LEU A 70 14.68 -2.33 11.17
N GLY A 71 15.42 -3.43 11.01
CA GLY A 71 16.60 -3.73 11.82
C GLY A 71 17.66 -4.59 11.11
N LYS A 72 18.63 -5.12 11.87
CA LYS A 72 19.77 -5.89 11.33
C LYS A 72 19.51 -7.39 11.17
N ASP A 73 18.47 -7.93 11.80
CA ASP A 73 18.13 -9.36 11.76
C ASP A 73 16.70 -9.56 11.26
N ILE A 74 16.58 -9.57 9.93
CA ILE A 74 15.33 -9.68 9.17
C ILE A 74 15.16 -11.06 8.51
N VAL A 75 16.09 -12.00 8.72
CA VAL A 75 16.14 -13.27 8.00
C VAL A 75 14.91 -14.13 8.33
N ARG A 76 14.09 -14.46 7.33
CA ARG A 76 12.81 -15.20 7.48
C ARG A 76 11.79 -14.54 8.42
N LYS A 77 11.83 -13.21 8.54
CA LYS A 77 10.87 -12.43 9.36
C LYS A 77 9.95 -11.59 8.47
N ALA A 78 8.81 -11.18 9.03
CA ALA A 78 7.95 -10.16 8.43
C ALA A 78 8.45 -8.78 8.88
N VAL A 79 9.03 -7.99 7.97
CA VAL A 79 9.53 -6.66 8.30
C VAL A 79 8.40 -5.65 8.18
N ILE A 80 8.00 -5.01 9.29
CA ILE A 80 7.07 -3.88 9.27
C ILE A 80 7.89 -2.59 9.23
N VAL A 81 7.63 -1.73 8.24
CA VAL A 81 8.41 -0.51 7.99
C VAL A 81 7.51 0.65 7.58
N ASN A 82 7.77 1.84 8.11
CA ASN A 82 7.09 3.06 7.66
C ASN A 82 7.70 3.53 6.33
N TRP A 83 6.89 4.00 5.38
CA TRP A 83 7.41 4.57 4.12
C TRP A 83 8.46 5.68 4.33
N LEU A 84 8.37 6.45 5.42
CA LEU A 84 9.36 7.47 5.79
C LEU A 84 10.75 6.86 6.05
N ASP A 85 10.81 5.66 6.63
CA ASP A 85 12.07 4.96 6.88
C ASP A 85 12.71 4.44 5.59
N LEU A 86 11.97 4.33 4.49
CA LEU A 86 12.51 3.94 3.19
C LEU A 86 13.13 5.13 2.44
N VAL A 87 12.81 6.37 2.81
CA VAL A 87 13.29 7.57 2.11
C VAL A 87 14.81 7.65 2.16
N GLY A 88 15.44 7.68 0.97
CA GLY A 88 16.90 7.76 0.83
C GLY A 88 17.65 6.46 1.12
N LYS A 89 16.95 5.36 1.42
CA LYS A 89 17.53 4.02 1.45
C LYS A 89 17.45 3.37 0.07
N ASP A 90 18.32 2.39 -0.14
CA ASP A 90 18.28 1.53 -1.31
C ASP A 90 17.25 0.43 -1.05
N ILE A 91 16.05 0.62 -1.61
CA ILE A 91 14.92 -0.31 -1.46
C ILE A 91 15.26 -1.67 -2.07
N GLU A 92 15.96 -1.71 -3.21
CA GLU A 92 16.37 -2.97 -3.83
C GLU A 92 17.24 -3.81 -2.88
N LYS A 93 18.25 -3.19 -2.23
CA LYS A 93 19.09 -3.88 -1.24
C LYS A 93 18.30 -4.32 0.00
N LEU A 94 17.32 -3.55 0.44
CA LEU A 94 16.51 -3.89 1.61
C LEU A 94 15.58 -5.08 1.32
N LEU A 95 14.90 -5.05 0.17
CA LEU A 95 13.92 -6.08 -0.23
C LEU A 95 14.59 -7.32 -0.86
N SER A 96 15.86 -7.23 -1.29
CA SER A 96 16.69 -8.38 -1.71
C SER A 96 17.34 -9.13 -0.54
N ALA A 97 17.36 -8.54 0.66
CA ALA A 97 17.78 -9.26 1.86
C ALA A 97 16.77 -10.40 2.16
N PRO A 98 17.16 -11.52 2.78
CA PRO A 98 16.35 -12.74 2.87
C PRO A 98 15.23 -12.68 3.93
N ALA A 99 14.40 -11.63 3.90
CA ALA A 99 13.18 -11.55 4.68
C ALA A 99 12.11 -12.53 4.17
N GLY A 100 11.11 -12.80 5.00
CA GLY A 100 9.99 -13.67 4.64
C GLY A 100 8.86 -12.90 3.94
N ALA A 101 8.51 -11.76 4.52
CA ALA A 101 7.52 -10.82 4.00
C ALA A 101 7.89 -9.39 4.42
N ILE A 102 7.39 -8.38 3.73
CA ILE A 102 7.67 -6.97 4.03
C ILE A 102 6.38 -6.16 3.91
N LEU A 103 6.03 -5.45 4.97
CA LEU A 103 4.82 -4.61 5.08
C LEU A 103 5.25 -3.14 5.13
N VAL A 104 4.92 -2.39 4.08
CA VAL A 104 5.18 -0.96 3.96
C VAL A 104 3.93 -0.19 4.38
N ILE A 105 4.02 0.54 5.49
CA ILE A 105 2.93 1.40 5.96
C ILE A 105 2.95 2.70 5.15
N ILE A 106 1.84 3.03 4.49
CA ILE A 106 1.63 4.27 3.72
C ILE A 106 0.60 5.16 4.43
N PRO A 107 0.65 6.50 4.30
CA PRO A 107 -0.25 7.38 5.03
C PRO A 107 -1.70 7.21 4.52
N LYS A 108 -2.65 7.14 5.45
CA LYS A 108 -4.09 6.99 5.13
C LYS A 108 -4.64 8.11 4.27
N ASP A 109 -4.17 9.35 4.49
CA ASP A 109 -4.47 10.51 3.66
C ASP A 109 -3.16 11.05 3.05
N VAL A 110 -2.97 10.73 1.76
CA VAL A 110 -1.79 11.18 0.98
C VAL A 110 -1.90 12.66 0.58
N ALA A 111 -3.09 13.26 0.60
CA ALA A 111 -3.30 14.67 0.29
C ALA A 111 -2.76 15.57 1.42
N SER A 112 -2.82 15.12 2.68
CA SER A 112 -2.27 15.81 3.85
C SER A 112 -0.75 16.08 3.82
N LEU A 113 0.01 15.36 2.98
CA LEU A 113 1.47 15.44 2.96
C LEU A 113 2.02 16.81 2.50
N ASN A 114 3.08 17.28 3.15
CA ASN A 114 3.82 18.48 2.75
C ASN A 114 4.49 18.31 1.38
N ALA A 115 4.77 19.40 0.67
CA ALA A 115 5.39 19.35 -0.66
C ALA A 115 6.73 18.58 -0.72
N GLN A 116 7.56 18.66 0.34
CA GLN A 116 8.78 17.86 0.47
C GLN A 116 8.50 16.36 0.67
N GLN A 117 7.52 16.03 1.51
CA GLN A 117 7.08 14.65 1.74
C GLN A 117 6.47 14.04 0.48
N LYS A 118 5.65 14.78 -0.27
CA LYS A 118 5.11 14.34 -1.57
C LYS A 118 6.23 13.99 -2.57
N LYS A 119 7.28 14.82 -2.65
CA LYS A 119 8.47 14.51 -3.48
C LYS A 119 9.23 13.26 -3.00
N ALA A 120 9.36 13.06 -1.69
CA ALA A 120 10.00 11.88 -1.13
C ALA A 120 9.16 10.60 -1.37
N PHE A 121 7.85 10.70 -1.22
CA PHE A 121 6.89 9.63 -1.47
C PHE A 121 6.95 9.16 -2.93
N LEU A 122 6.90 10.09 -3.90
CA LEU A 122 7.06 9.79 -5.33
C LEU A 122 8.36 9.04 -5.67
N ALA A 123 9.45 9.31 -4.93
CA ALA A 123 10.72 8.61 -5.13
C ALA A 123 10.69 7.17 -4.61
N VAL A 124 10.05 6.94 -3.45
CA VAL A 124 9.83 5.60 -2.86
C VAL A 124 8.86 4.79 -3.72
N GLU A 125 7.75 5.40 -4.14
CA GLU A 125 6.73 4.79 -4.98
C GLU A 125 7.27 4.31 -6.33
N LYS A 126 8.05 5.15 -7.02
CA LYS A 126 8.72 4.78 -8.28
C LYS A 126 9.72 3.63 -8.12
N GLN A 127 10.42 3.55 -6.99
CA GLN A 127 11.28 2.40 -6.69
C GLN A 127 10.45 1.14 -6.45
N LEU A 128 9.31 1.23 -5.75
CA LEU A 128 8.42 0.09 -5.53
C LEU A 128 7.74 -0.40 -6.83
N GLU A 129 7.39 0.50 -7.76
CA GLU A 129 6.77 0.15 -9.05
C GLU A 129 7.71 -0.62 -9.99
N SER A 130 8.99 -0.25 -10.01
CA SER A 130 10.00 -0.81 -10.92
C SER A 130 10.74 -2.04 -10.38
N PHE A 131 10.55 -2.36 -9.10
CA PHE A 131 11.27 -3.41 -8.40
C PHE A 131 10.74 -4.83 -8.66
N LYS A 132 11.59 -5.85 -8.47
CA LYS A 132 11.26 -7.29 -8.55
C LYS A 132 11.69 -8.02 -7.26
N THR A 133 10.79 -8.79 -6.66
CA THR A 133 11.14 -9.74 -5.58
C THR A 133 10.29 -11.01 -5.57
N ASP A 134 10.89 -12.08 -5.06
CA ASP A 134 10.22 -13.35 -4.78
C ASP A 134 9.51 -13.39 -3.42
N GLN A 135 9.73 -12.36 -2.59
CA GLN A 135 9.12 -12.23 -1.26
C GLN A 135 7.74 -11.59 -1.33
N ALA A 136 6.94 -11.81 -0.29
CA ALA A 136 5.62 -11.18 -0.18
C ALA A 136 5.74 -9.73 0.30
N VAL A 137 5.51 -8.76 -0.59
CA VAL A 137 5.50 -7.33 -0.27
C VAL A 137 4.06 -6.82 -0.26
N TYR A 138 3.65 -6.27 0.88
CA TYR A 138 2.34 -5.69 1.11
C TYR A 138 2.44 -4.19 1.45
N ILE A 139 1.47 -3.44 0.96
CA ILE A 139 1.24 -2.03 1.25
C ILE A 139 0.05 -1.96 2.21
N VAL A 140 0.24 -1.33 3.36
CA VAL A 140 -0.78 -1.24 4.43
C VAL A 140 -1.12 0.23 4.67
N PRO A 141 -2.39 0.65 4.59
CA PRO A 141 -2.77 2.01 4.96
C PRO A 141 -2.60 2.23 6.46
N ASP A 142 -2.16 3.43 6.84
CA ASP A 142 -1.90 3.78 8.23
C ASP A 142 -3.16 3.69 9.10
N SER A 143 -3.02 3.03 10.25
CA SER A 143 -4.13 2.68 11.15
C SER A 143 -3.65 2.55 12.59
N GLU A 144 -4.55 2.73 13.57
CA GLU A 144 -4.19 2.65 15.00
C GLU A 144 -3.69 1.25 15.38
N GLU A 145 -4.24 0.22 14.72
CA GLU A 145 -3.90 -1.18 14.84
C GLU A 145 -2.44 -1.47 14.43
N ILE A 146 -2.03 -1.05 13.23
CA ILE A 146 -0.67 -1.31 12.73
C ILE A 146 0.37 -0.46 13.49
N GLN A 147 0.03 0.76 13.90
CA GLN A 147 0.90 1.60 14.73
C GLN A 147 1.09 1.03 16.14
N TYR A 148 0.05 0.44 16.73
CA TYR A 148 0.18 -0.27 18.00
C TYR A 148 1.17 -1.43 17.89
N VAL A 149 1.05 -2.28 16.86
CA VAL A 149 1.98 -3.41 16.62
C VAL A 149 3.41 -2.89 16.38
N LEU A 150 3.60 -1.90 15.51
CA LEU A 150 4.92 -1.31 15.24
C LEU A 150 5.58 -0.70 16.49
N GLY A 151 4.78 -0.05 17.35
CA GLY A 151 5.23 0.52 18.62
C GLY A 151 5.72 -0.54 19.62
N GLN A 152 5.11 -1.72 19.65
CA GLN A 152 5.61 -2.86 20.44
C GLN A 152 6.90 -3.45 19.83
N LEU A 153 6.92 -3.68 18.51
CA LEU A 153 8.07 -4.28 17.82
C LEU A 153 9.34 -3.41 17.92
N THR A 154 9.20 -2.09 17.90
CA THR A 154 10.33 -1.16 18.02
C THR A 154 11.00 -1.27 19.40
N GLN A 155 10.22 -1.42 20.48
CA GLN A 155 10.76 -1.62 21.85
C GLN A 155 11.51 -2.95 22.03
N THR A 156 11.19 -3.97 21.23
CA THR A 156 11.88 -5.27 21.22
C THR A 156 13.10 -5.28 20.29
N THR A 157 13.06 -4.52 19.19
CA THR A 157 14.11 -4.50 18.16
C THR A 157 15.27 -3.55 18.50
N GLU A 158 14.99 -2.44 19.19
CA GLU A 158 16.04 -1.53 19.65
C GLU A 158 16.90 -2.13 20.77
N LYS A 159 18.19 -1.78 20.78
CA LYS A 159 19.10 -2.19 21.86
C LYS A 159 18.73 -1.47 23.15
N ALA A 160 18.15 -2.19 24.10
CA ALA A 160 17.89 -1.67 25.44
C ALA A 160 19.17 -1.16 26.12
N ILE A 161 19.02 -0.08 26.90
CA ILE A 161 20.12 0.67 27.56
C ILE A 161 20.90 -0.20 28.58
N SER A 162 20.29 -1.26 29.10
CA SER A 162 20.90 -2.20 30.06
C SER A 162 20.66 -3.65 29.65
N ALA A 163 21.66 -4.50 29.88
CA ALA A 163 21.56 -5.95 29.67
C ALA A 163 20.44 -6.59 30.51
N THR A 164 20.16 -6.10 31.72
CA THR A 164 19.03 -6.59 32.54
C THR A 164 17.68 -6.21 31.93
N ARG A 165 17.58 -5.03 31.31
CA ARG A 165 16.37 -4.61 30.60
C ARG A 165 16.21 -5.36 29.27
N GLN A 166 17.31 -5.66 28.58
CA GLN A 166 17.29 -6.50 27.39
C GLN A 166 16.81 -7.93 27.71
N LEU A 167 17.30 -8.54 28.79
CA LEU A 167 16.82 -9.83 29.26
C LEU A 167 15.34 -9.79 29.69
N TYR A 168 14.92 -8.74 30.42
CA TYR A 168 13.51 -8.56 30.79
C TYR A 168 12.61 -8.46 29.56
N ASN A 169 12.98 -7.65 28.57
CA ASN A 169 12.24 -7.56 27.31
C ASN A 169 12.16 -8.93 26.64
N LEU A 170 13.28 -9.63 26.43
CA LEU A 170 13.31 -10.97 25.79
C LEU A 170 12.43 -12.05 26.46
N ILE A 171 12.16 -11.93 27.77
CA ILE A 171 11.32 -12.89 28.51
C ILE A 171 9.84 -12.48 28.51
N PHE A 172 9.57 -11.19 28.73
CA PHE A 172 8.22 -10.71 29.03
C PHE A 172 7.51 -9.99 27.86
N SER A 173 8.24 -9.53 26.85
CA SER A 173 7.64 -8.92 25.65
C SER A 173 6.80 -9.94 24.88
N ASN A 174 5.74 -9.45 24.25
CA ASN A 174 5.03 -10.23 23.23
C ASN A 174 5.82 -10.14 21.92
N ASN A 175 5.96 -11.26 21.23
CA ASN A 175 6.28 -11.28 19.81
C ASN A 175 4.97 -11.23 19.03
N TYR A 176 5.00 -10.75 17.81
CA TYR A 176 3.85 -10.82 16.90
C TYR A 176 4.18 -11.77 15.76
N VAL A 177 3.27 -12.66 15.40
CA VAL A 177 3.38 -13.51 14.21
C VAL A 177 2.34 -13.03 13.21
N LEU A 178 2.77 -12.70 11.99
CA LEU A 178 1.84 -12.31 10.93
C LEU A 178 1.41 -13.54 10.13
N SER A 179 0.11 -13.67 9.90
CA SER A 179 -0.48 -14.65 8.99
C SER A 179 -1.36 -13.97 7.94
N SER A 180 -1.22 -14.34 6.66
CA SER A 180 -2.16 -13.96 5.60
C SER A 180 -3.37 -14.91 5.56
N LEU A 181 -4.54 -14.40 5.17
CA LEU A 181 -5.70 -15.25 4.86
C LEU A 181 -5.45 -16.04 3.57
N LEU A 182 -4.80 -15.40 2.60
CA LEU A 182 -4.42 -16.03 1.33
C LEU A 182 -3.09 -16.79 1.48
N SER A 183 -3.17 -18.12 1.43
CA SER A 183 -2.02 -19.03 1.59
C SER A 183 -1.44 -19.56 0.26
N ASN A 184 -2.19 -19.43 -0.83
CA ASN A 184 -1.81 -19.88 -2.18
C ASN A 184 -1.07 -18.78 -2.93
N ASN A 185 0.00 -19.16 -3.65
CA ASN A 185 0.68 -18.26 -4.60
C ASN A 185 -0.31 -17.73 -5.64
N PRO A 186 -0.15 -16.47 -6.09
CA PRO A 186 -1.09 -15.85 -7.00
C PRO A 186 -1.06 -16.52 -8.39
N ALA A 187 -2.24 -16.86 -8.91
CA ALA A 187 -2.39 -17.38 -10.26
C ALA A 187 -2.38 -16.26 -11.31
N PRO A 188 -1.94 -16.52 -12.55
CA PRO A 188 -2.09 -15.58 -13.65
C PRO A 188 -3.58 -15.36 -13.95
N ILE A 189 -3.96 -14.10 -14.08
CA ILE A 189 -5.31 -13.65 -14.44
C ILE A 189 -5.29 -12.96 -15.80
N THR A 190 -6.41 -13.04 -16.51
CA THR A 190 -6.66 -12.26 -17.73
C THR A 190 -7.77 -11.24 -17.46
N PRO A 191 -7.46 -10.04 -16.93
CA PRO A 191 -8.48 -9.05 -16.62
C PRO A 191 -9.13 -8.56 -17.91
N LYS A 192 -10.47 -8.47 -17.91
CA LYS A 192 -11.25 -8.04 -19.08
C LYS A 192 -11.15 -6.53 -19.25
N GLN A 193 -10.24 -6.07 -20.11
CA GLN A 193 -10.19 -4.67 -20.51
C GLN A 193 -11.15 -4.38 -21.66
N PHE A 194 -11.69 -3.16 -21.70
CA PHE A 194 -12.63 -2.73 -22.74
C PHE A 194 -12.28 -1.34 -23.25
N ASN A 195 -11.89 -1.25 -24.52
CA ASN A 195 -11.82 0.03 -25.21
C ASN A 195 -13.24 0.55 -25.45
N VAL A 196 -13.49 1.81 -25.08
CA VAL A 196 -14.73 2.52 -25.44
C VAL A 196 -14.52 3.19 -26.79
N ILE A 197 -15.16 2.67 -27.83
CA ILE A 197 -15.07 3.22 -29.18
C ILE A 197 -16.37 3.96 -29.51
N ALA A 198 -16.26 5.26 -29.73
CA ALA A 198 -17.36 6.17 -30.03
C ALA A 198 -17.19 6.76 -31.43
N SER A 199 -18.29 6.93 -32.17
CA SER A 199 -18.24 7.56 -33.50
C SER A 199 -19.36 8.58 -33.72
N LEU A 200 -18.97 9.81 -34.05
CA LEU A 200 -19.83 10.80 -34.69
C LEU A 200 -19.60 10.72 -36.19
N ASN A 201 -20.62 10.32 -36.93
CA ASN A 201 -20.50 10.07 -38.37
C ASN A 201 -21.19 11.19 -39.16
N ALA A 202 -20.45 11.81 -40.07
CA ALA A 202 -21.04 12.67 -41.10
C ALA A 202 -21.89 11.82 -42.08
N LYS A 203 -22.86 12.46 -42.76
CA LYS A 203 -23.66 11.80 -43.81
C LYS A 203 -22.85 11.50 -45.07
N GLU A 204 -21.70 12.16 -45.25
CA GLU A 204 -20.82 12.05 -46.40
C GLU A 204 -19.46 11.44 -46.04
N LYS A 205 -18.68 11.03 -47.05
CA LYS A 205 -17.33 10.47 -46.87
C LYS A 205 -16.31 11.55 -46.51
N ALA A 206 -16.30 11.96 -45.25
CA ALA A 206 -15.27 12.82 -44.66
C ALA A 206 -14.04 12.01 -44.20
N PRO A 207 -12.84 12.61 -44.13
CA PRO A 207 -11.68 11.97 -43.51
C PRO A 207 -11.87 11.83 -41.99
N THR A 208 -11.50 10.67 -41.44
CA THR A 208 -11.69 10.37 -40.02
C THR A 208 -10.62 11.02 -39.14
N LEU A 209 -11.05 11.86 -38.20
CA LEU A 209 -10.24 12.30 -37.05
C LEU A 209 -10.54 11.38 -35.87
N ALA A 210 -9.52 10.77 -35.29
CA ALA A 210 -9.63 9.90 -34.12
C ALA A 210 -8.96 10.57 -32.91
N PHE A 211 -9.75 10.79 -31.85
CA PHE A 211 -9.21 11.14 -30.53
C PHE A 211 -9.01 9.84 -29.75
N VAL A 212 -7.78 9.63 -29.28
CA VAL A 212 -7.42 8.49 -28.43
C VAL A 212 -7.01 9.06 -27.08
N ALA A 213 -7.54 8.46 -26.01
CA ALA A 213 -7.28 8.87 -24.65
C ALA A 213 -7.02 7.64 -23.79
N HIS A 214 -5.89 7.66 -23.09
CA HIS A 214 -5.51 6.60 -22.16
C HIS A 214 -6.06 6.94 -20.78
N TYR A 215 -6.96 6.10 -20.26
CA TYR A 215 -7.60 6.31 -18.96
C TYR A 215 -6.98 5.48 -17.82
N ASP A 216 -6.17 4.46 -18.13
CA ASP A 216 -5.50 3.65 -17.10
C ASP A 216 -4.32 4.39 -16.46
N SER A 217 -4.08 4.12 -15.18
CA SER A 217 -3.06 4.70 -14.31
C SER A 217 -1.63 4.19 -14.56
N SER A 218 -1.34 3.73 -15.77
CA SER A 218 0.01 3.31 -16.19
C SER A 218 0.20 3.50 -17.70
N SER A 219 0.59 4.71 -18.13
CA SER A 219 1.06 4.98 -19.51
C SER A 219 1.93 6.23 -19.63
N ILE A 220 2.79 6.23 -20.64
CA ILE A 220 4.17 6.69 -20.60
C ILE A 220 4.36 7.79 -21.70
N ALA A 221 4.52 9.09 -21.33
CA ALA A 221 4.46 10.29 -22.22
C ALA A 221 5.60 11.41 -22.34
N PRO A 222 6.40 11.62 -23.44
CA PRO A 222 6.44 12.95 -24.12
C PRO A 222 6.65 12.98 -25.68
N VAL A 223 5.74 13.68 -26.39
CA VAL A 223 5.75 14.32 -27.73
C VAL A 223 6.40 13.69 -28.99
N SER A 224 5.74 13.95 -30.13
CA SER A 224 5.84 13.34 -31.47
C SER A 224 6.87 13.93 -32.44
N LYS A 225 6.93 13.34 -33.64
CA LYS A 225 7.36 13.99 -34.88
C LYS A 225 6.26 14.97 -35.33
N ILE A 226 6.63 16.17 -35.76
CA ILE A 226 5.66 17.18 -36.23
C ILE A 226 4.94 16.60 -37.47
N PRO A 227 3.59 16.49 -37.47
CA PRO A 227 2.86 16.09 -38.67
C PRO A 227 3.06 17.14 -39.77
N ASN A 228 3.07 16.71 -41.04
CA ASN A 228 3.16 17.63 -42.18
C ASN A 228 2.06 18.71 -42.09
N ASP A 229 2.31 19.89 -42.66
CA ASP A 229 1.40 21.05 -42.59
C ASP A 229 0.01 20.76 -43.17
N ASP A 230 -0.07 19.87 -44.17
CA ASP A 230 -1.34 19.41 -44.73
C ASP A 230 -2.13 18.45 -43.85
N ALA A 231 -1.50 17.84 -42.84
CA ALA A 231 -2.13 16.82 -42.02
C ALA A 231 -3.21 17.40 -41.11
N ILE A 232 -4.38 16.75 -41.12
CA ILE A 232 -5.56 17.11 -40.32
C ILE A 232 -5.20 17.36 -38.85
N ALA A 233 -4.38 16.48 -38.25
CA ALA A 233 -3.94 16.62 -36.86
C ALA A 233 -3.22 17.95 -36.59
N LYS A 234 -2.39 18.44 -37.53
CA LYS A 234 -1.69 19.72 -37.38
C LYS A 234 -2.65 20.91 -37.55
N LYS A 235 -3.53 20.89 -38.55
CA LYS A 235 -4.56 21.94 -38.74
C LYS A 235 -5.47 22.08 -37.52
N VAL A 236 -5.87 20.96 -36.91
CA VAL A 236 -6.63 20.96 -35.64
C VAL A 236 -5.79 21.52 -34.48
N PHE A 237 -4.51 21.16 -34.38
CA PHE A 237 -3.61 21.68 -33.35
C PHE A 237 -3.39 23.19 -33.44
N ASP A 238 -3.18 23.71 -34.65
CA ASP A 238 -2.96 25.14 -34.87
C ASP A 238 -4.23 25.93 -34.47
N ARG A 239 -5.43 25.43 -34.82
CA ARG A 239 -6.72 25.98 -34.34
C ARG A 239 -6.92 25.87 -32.83
N ILE A 240 -6.53 24.76 -32.19
CA ILE A 240 -6.56 24.65 -30.71
C ILE A 240 -5.60 25.67 -30.10
N SER A 241 -4.39 25.84 -30.64
CA SER A 241 -3.39 26.78 -30.15
C SER A 241 -3.85 28.23 -30.25
N ASN A 242 -4.52 28.61 -31.34
CA ASN A 242 -5.11 29.94 -31.54
C ASN A 242 -6.27 30.21 -30.56
N ASN A 243 -7.00 29.18 -30.15
CA ASN A 243 -8.13 29.26 -29.23
C ASN A 243 -7.74 29.17 -27.74
N MET A 244 -6.44 29.08 -27.41
CA MET A 244 -5.98 29.09 -26.03
C MET A 244 -5.93 30.52 -25.44
N PRO A 245 -6.28 30.70 -24.15
CA PRO A 245 -6.19 32.00 -23.51
C PRO A 245 -4.74 32.50 -23.47
N LYS A 246 -4.51 33.80 -23.74
CA LYS A 246 -3.18 34.45 -23.88
C LYS A 246 -2.16 34.13 -22.77
N ASN A 247 -2.64 33.84 -21.55
CA ASN A 247 -1.82 33.45 -20.40
C ASN A 247 -1.27 32.01 -20.46
N ARG A 248 -1.65 31.20 -21.46
CA ARG A 248 -1.18 29.83 -21.68
C ARG A 248 -0.69 29.68 -23.11
N LYS A 249 0.48 29.08 -23.27
CA LYS A 249 1.06 28.77 -24.59
C LYS A 249 1.31 27.27 -24.69
N ILE A 250 0.71 26.63 -25.68
CA ILE A 250 1.03 25.24 -26.01
C ILE A 250 2.37 25.25 -26.76
N LYS A 251 3.36 24.51 -26.25
CA LYS A 251 4.63 24.30 -26.95
C LYS A 251 4.57 23.00 -27.72
N MET A 252 4.71 23.06 -29.04
CA MET A 252 5.00 21.86 -29.83
C MET A 252 6.47 21.49 -29.63
N ALA A 253 6.73 20.43 -28.86
CA ALA A 253 8.04 19.79 -28.82
C ALA A 253 8.20 18.81 -30.00
N HIS A 254 9.44 18.38 -30.26
CA HIS A 254 9.73 17.37 -31.27
C HIS A 254 10.72 16.34 -30.72
N LYS A 255 10.32 15.06 -30.71
CA LYS A 255 11.20 13.94 -30.34
C LYS A 255 11.45 13.05 -31.56
N LYS A 256 12.69 12.56 -31.70
CA LYS A 256 12.99 11.52 -32.68
C LYS A 256 12.49 10.17 -32.13
N ILE A 257 11.77 9.42 -32.96
CA ILE A 257 11.27 8.09 -32.59
C ILE A 257 12.43 7.09 -32.67
N ASN A 258 12.73 6.41 -31.57
CA ASN A 258 13.80 5.42 -31.49
C ASN A 258 13.29 4.04 -31.94
N LEU A 259 13.39 3.76 -33.24
CA LEU A 259 12.97 2.49 -33.85
C LEU A 259 13.69 1.24 -33.29
N GLY A 260 14.84 1.41 -32.63
CA GLY A 260 15.59 0.33 -31.99
C GLY A 260 15.16 0.03 -30.54
N ASN A 261 14.16 0.73 -30.01
CA ASN A 261 13.53 0.37 -28.74
C ASN A 261 12.23 -0.39 -29.03
N GLU A 262 12.10 -1.60 -28.50
CA GLU A 262 10.84 -2.36 -28.54
C GLU A 262 9.73 -1.61 -27.79
N TRP A 263 10.12 -0.85 -26.77
CA TRP A 263 9.24 -0.03 -25.95
C TRP A 263 9.01 1.34 -26.59
N LEU A 264 8.08 1.37 -27.56
CA LEU A 264 7.44 2.62 -27.99
C LEU A 264 6.47 3.04 -26.89
N ALA A 265 6.94 3.92 -26.02
CA ALA A 265 6.21 4.51 -24.88
C ALA A 265 4.79 5.00 -25.24
N TRP A 266 4.60 5.37 -26.50
CA TRP A 266 3.52 6.21 -26.95
C TRP A 266 2.65 5.66 -28.06
N GLU A 267 1.35 5.91 -27.94
CA GLU A 267 0.37 5.72 -29.00
C GLU A 267 0.74 6.47 -30.29
N HIS A 268 1.14 7.75 -30.21
CA HIS A 268 1.51 8.50 -31.42
C HIS A 268 2.79 7.97 -32.08
N GLU A 269 3.72 7.36 -31.33
CA GLU A 269 4.89 6.69 -31.90
C GLU A 269 4.44 5.45 -32.68
N LEU A 270 3.57 4.62 -32.09
CA LEU A 270 2.93 3.47 -32.74
C LEU A 270 2.16 3.85 -34.02
N TYR A 271 1.38 4.94 -33.99
CA TYR A 271 0.68 5.46 -35.16
C TYR A 271 1.64 5.98 -36.24
N ASN A 272 2.68 6.71 -35.86
CA ASN A 272 3.70 7.22 -36.79
C ASN A 272 4.50 6.09 -37.45
N VAL A 273 4.83 5.01 -36.72
CA VAL A 273 5.44 3.79 -37.29
C VAL A 273 4.51 3.17 -38.34
N ARG A 274 3.20 3.17 -38.10
CA ARG A 274 2.15 2.77 -39.07
C ARG A 274 1.84 3.84 -40.14
N LYS A 275 2.68 4.87 -40.27
CA LYS A 275 2.54 6.02 -41.22
C LYS A 275 1.20 6.76 -41.11
N LYS A 276 0.62 6.82 -39.90
CA LYS A 276 -0.56 7.65 -39.59
C LYS A 276 -0.10 8.93 -38.89
N PRO A 277 -0.48 10.14 -39.37
CA PRO A 277 -0.07 11.38 -38.74
C PRO A 277 -0.75 11.50 -37.37
N ALA A 278 0.05 11.46 -36.30
CA ALA A 278 -0.43 11.48 -34.93
C ALA A 278 0.36 12.45 -34.04
N MET A 279 -0.31 12.94 -33.02
CA MET A 279 0.24 13.79 -31.97
C MET A 279 -0.42 13.48 -30.64
N THR A 280 0.19 13.92 -29.55
CA THR A 280 -0.40 13.81 -28.22
C THR A 280 -0.35 15.16 -27.52
N LEU A 281 -1.49 15.57 -26.97
CA LEU A 281 -1.60 16.71 -26.07
C LEU A 281 -1.33 16.21 -24.64
N THR A 282 -0.37 16.81 -23.94
CA THR A 282 -0.08 16.45 -22.55
C THR A 282 0.54 17.62 -21.78
N HIS A 283 0.34 17.62 -20.46
CA HIS A 283 1.00 18.54 -19.54
C HIS A 283 2.43 18.10 -19.18
N PHE A 284 2.73 16.79 -19.28
CA PHE A 284 4.00 16.23 -18.84
C PHE A 284 5.09 16.34 -19.91
N ALA A 285 6.31 16.70 -19.48
CA ALA A 285 7.49 16.81 -20.33
C ALA A 285 8.26 15.48 -20.50
N GLU A 286 7.99 14.49 -19.65
CA GLU A 286 8.65 13.18 -19.65
C GLU A 286 7.71 12.02 -19.37
N HIS A 287 8.07 10.85 -19.90
CA HIS A 287 7.11 9.77 -20.01
C HIS A 287 6.89 8.99 -18.74
N ASP A 288 8.01 8.63 -18.16
CA ASP A 288 8.17 7.97 -16.88
C ASP A 288 8.15 9.04 -15.76
N SER A 289 7.18 9.97 -15.88
CA SER A 289 6.90 11.01 -14.90
C SER A 289 6.21 10.37 -13.70
N PRO A 290 6.81 10.39 -12.48
CA PRO A 290 6.26 9.71 -11.31
C PRO A 290 4.82 10.11 -10.97
N LEU A 291 4.43 11.34 -11.33
CA LEU A 291 3.10 11.90 -11.08
C LEU A 291 1.96 11.23 -11.87
N ARG A 292 2.25 10.36 -12.85
CA ARG A 292 1.23 9.71 -13.69
C ARG A 292 0.60 8.46 -13.07
N ASN A 293 1.38 7.73 -12.29
CA ASN A 293 1.00 6.42 -11.73
C ASN A 293 0.90 6.48 -10.19
N SER A 294 0.94 7.69 -9.63
CA SER A 294 1.05 7.91 -8.18
C SER A 294 -0.28 7.86 -7.45
N LEU A 295 -0.26 7.34 -6.23
CA LEU A 295 -1.33 7.46 -5.23
C LEU A 295 -1.63 8.93 -4.84
N LEU A 296 -0.77 9.88 -5.23
CA LEU A 296 -1.01 11.33 -5.10
C LEU A 296 -1.96 11.91 -6.15
N ASP A 297 -2.41 11.14 -7.15
CA ASP A 297 -3.38 11.57 -8.16
C ASP A 297 -4.82 11.63 -7.57
N THR A 298 -5.08 12.66 -6.75
CA THR A 298 -6.40 12.94 -6.14
C THR A 298 -7.07 14.16 -6.76
N ILE A 299 -8.40 14.27 -6.65
CA ILE A 299 -9.19 15.41 -7.17
C ILE A 299 -8.65 16.74 -6.65
N ASP A 300 -8.22 16.82 -5.39
CA ASP A 300 -7.74 18.06 -4.75
C ASP A 300 -6.51 18.67 -5.44
N THR A 301 -5.75 17.85 -6.19
CA THR A 301 -4.61 18.32 -7.00
C THR A 301 -5.04 18.93 -8.33
N VAL A 302 -6.27 18.68 -8.78
CA VAL A 302 -6.77 19.09 -10.10
C VAL A 302 -7.33 20.51 -10.04
N ASN A 303 -6.66 21.44 -10.73
CA ASN A 303 -7.19 22.79 -10.91
C ASN A 303 -8.38 22.76 -11.91
N ILE A 304 -9.60 22.86 -11.37
CA ILE A 304 -10.85 22.77 -12.14
C ILE A 304 -10.96 23.89 -13.20
N ASP A 305 -10.57 25.12 -12.88
CA ASP A 305 -10.56 26.24 -13.83
C ASP A 305 -9.57 26.01 -14.97
N ALA A 306 -8.44 25.37 -14.66
CA ALA A 306 -7.47 24.99 -15.65
C ALA A 306 -7.98 23.89 -16.59
N LEU A 307 -8.67 22.89 -16.04
CA LEU A 307 -9.30 21.84 -16.83
C LEU A 307 -10.43 22.41 -17.70
N TYR A 308 -11.30 23.25 -17.15
CA TYR A 308 -12.37 23.94 -17.88
C TYR A 308 -11.82 24.71 -19.09
N ALA A 309 -10.81 25.58 -18.87
CA ALA A 309 -10.23 26.39 -19.95
C ALA A 309 -9.56 25.53 -21.04
N ASN A 310 -8.90 24.43 -20.66
CA ASN A 310 -8.28 23.51 -21.61
C ASN A 310 -9.35 22.76 -22.44
N THR A 311 -10.41 22.25 -21.80
CA THR A 311 -11.53 21.56 -22.47
C THR A 311 -12.27 22.51 -23.41
N LYS A 312 -12.50 23.77 -23.01
CA LYS A 312 -13.12 24.81 -23.85
C LYS A 312 -12.27 25.13 -25.08
N ALA A 313 -10.96 25.29 -24.93
CA ALA A 313 -10.05 25.54 -26.05
C ALA A 313 -9.96 24.35 -27.03
N ILE A 314 -9.92 23.12 -26.52
CA ILE A 314 -9.97 21.90 -27.34
C ILE A 314 -11.30 21.82 -28.11
N ALA A 315 -12.43 21.99 -27.43
CA ALA A 315 -13.75 21.97 -28.06
C ALA A 315 -13.88 23.05 -29.16
N ASN A 316 -13.47 24.29 -28.87
CA ASN A 316 -13.47 25.38 -29.84
C ASN A 316 -12.55 25.10 -31.04
N GLY A 317 -11.34 24.59 -30.84
CA GLY A 317 -10.42 24.24 -31.93
C GLY A 317 -10.93 23.13 -32.84
N VAL A 318 -11.58 22.11 -32.26
CA VAL A 318 -12.21 21.02 -33.01
C VAL A 318 -13.47 21.48 -33.76
N LEU A 319 -14.32 22.30 -33.13
CA LEU A 319 -15.51 22.87 -33.77
C LEU A 319 -15.14 23.83 -34.90
N SER A 320 -14.17 24.72 -34.69
CA SER A 320 -13.62 25.59 -35.74
C SER A 320 -13.11 24.77 -36.92
N TYR A 321 -12.40 23.67 -36.69
CA TYR A 321 -11.95 22.77 -37.77
C TYR A 321 -13.10 22.07 -38.50
N ILE A 322 -14.11 21.56 -37.79
CA ILE A 322 -15.24 20.82 -38.38
C ILE A 322 -16.14 21.71 -39.23
N TYR A 323 -16.41 22.94 -38.79
CA TYR A 323 -17.29 23.89 -39.47
C TYR A 323 -16.56 24.90 -40.37
N ASP A 324 -15.24 24.73 -40.53
CA ASP A 324 -14.32 25.67 -41.18
C ASP A 324 -14.53 27.14 -40.81
N LEU A 325 -14.62 27.41 -39.50
CA LEU A 325 -14.82 28.77 -38.98
C LEU A 325 -13.53 29.58 -39.07
N ASP A 326 -13.68 30.87 -39.40
CA ASP A 326 -12.58 31.83 -39.51
C ASP A 326 -11.76 31.90 -38.20
N GLU A 327 -10.45 31.75 -38.35
CA GLU A 327 -9.49 31.69 -37.26
C GLU A 327 -9.28 33.06 -36.58
N THR A 328 -9.65 34.16 -37.26
CA THR A 328 -9.53 35.53 -36.72
C THR A 328 -10.58 35.84 -35.64
N LEU A 329 -11.76 35.23 -35.69
CA LEU A 329 -12.89 35.50 -34.80
C LEU A 329 -12.53 35.39 -33.30
N CYS A 330 -11.72 34.40 -32.91
CA CYS A 330 -11.23 34.30 -31.54
C CYS A 330 -10.08 35.26 -31.22
N ALA A 331 -9.22 35.59 -32.19
CA ALA A 331 -8.09 36.49 -31.97
C ALA A 331 -8.56 37.88 -31.55
N ASP A 332 -9.64 38.37 -32.18
CA ASP A 332 -10.27 39.65 -31.88
C ASP A 332 -11.05 39.61 -30.55
N ALA A 333 -11.83 38.56 -30.28
CA ALA A 333 -12.50 38.38 -28.99
C ALA A 333 -11.52 38.43 -27.80
N PHE A 334 -10.37 37.77 -27.92
CA PHE A 334 -9.31 37.85 -26.90
C PHE A 334 -8.61 39.21 -26.82
N ALA A 335 -8.73 40.10 -27.81
CA ALA A 335 -8.27 41.49 -27.70
C ALA A 335 -9.24 42.34 -26.87
N GLU A 336 -10.54 42.09 -26.99
CA GLU A 336 -11.61 42.78 -26.26
C GLU A 336 -11.87 42.24 -24.83
N HIS A 337 -11.08 41.25 -24.37
CA HIS A 337 -11.28 40.50 -23.13
C HIS A 337 -12.61 39.72 -23.06
N VAL A 338 -13.24 39.49 -24.21
CA VAL A 338 -14.42 38.63 -24.35
C VAL A 338 -13.97 37.17 -24.44
N GLU A 339 -14.67 36.26 -23.76
CA GLU A 339 -14.38 34.84 -23.90
C GLU A 339 -14.78 34.34 -25.29
N CYS A 340 -13.84 33.77 -26.06
CA CYS A 340 -14.21 33.22 -27.35
C CYS A 340 -15.13 31.99 -27.20
N SER A 341 -16.33 32.09 -27.78
CA SER A 341 -17.27 31.00 -27.97
C SER A 341 -17.84 31.07 -29.39
N PHE A 342 -17.74 29.98 -30.14
CA PHE A 342 -18.34 29.87 -31.47
C PHE A 342 -19.83 29.49 -31.43
N ALA A 343 -20.34 29.06 -30.27
CA ALA A 343 -21.75 28.75 -30.07
C ALA A 343 -22.43 29.81 -29.19
N THR A 344 -23.74 29.98 -29.40
CA THR A 344 -24.61 30.92 -28.68
C THR A 344 -24.90 30.51 -27.22
N GLY A 345 -24.35 29.40 -26.75
CA GLY A 345 -24.43 28.93 -25.36
C GLY A 345 -23.13 28.26 -24.93
N GLU A 346 -23.04 27.93 -23.64
CA GLU A 346 -21.85 27.27 -23.08
C GLU A 346 -21.65 25.86 -23.67
N ILE A 347 -20.65 25.72 -24.55
CA ILE A 347 -20.21 24.44 -25.13
C ILE A 347 -19.71 23.49 -24.03
N VAL A 348 -19.08 24.06 -23.00
CA VAL A 348 -18.51 23.36 -21.85
C VAL A 348 -19.07 24.01 -20.59
N ASN A 349 -19.63 23.18 -19.70
CA ASN A 349 -20.19 23.60 -18.43
C ASN A 349 -19.31 23.08 -17.27
N LYS A 350 -19.05 23.92 -16.26
CA LYS A 350 -18.09 23.63 -15.19
C LYS A 350 -18.62 22.58 -14.20
N GLU A 351 -19.90 22.63 -13.84
CA GLU A 351 -20.54 21.70 -12.91
C GLU A 351 -20.50 20.26 -13.45
N ARG A 352 -20.69 20.08 -14.76
CA ARG A 352 -20.54 18.77 -15.43
C ARG A 352 -19.13 18.21 -15.37
N ILE A 353 -18.10 19.06 -15.44
CA ILE A 353 -16.70 18.61 -15.28
C ILE A 353 -16.48 18.11 -13.86
N VAL A 354 -16.96 18.84 -12.84
CA VAL A 354 -16.84 18.43 -11.43
C VAL A 354 -17.57 17.12 -11.19
N ALA A 355 -18.84 17.01 -11.61
CA ALA A 355 -19.61 15.78 -11.46
C ALA A 355 -18.98 14.55 -12.17
N PHE A 356 -18.27 14.77 -13.28
CA PHE A 356 -17.54 13.72 -13.98
C PHE A 356 -16.24 13.32 -13.25
N LEU A 357 -15.50 14.28 -12.69
CA LEU A 357 -14.33 14.01 -11.84
C LEU A 357 -14.73 13.24 -10.58
N ASP A 358 -15.76 13.70 -9.88
CA ASP A 358 -16.30 13.04 -8.67
C ASP A 358 -16.70 11.60 -8.97
N ALA A 359 -17.40 11.37 -10.09
CA ALA A 359 -17.76 10.02 -10.52
C ALA A 359 -16.54 9.14 -10.81
N ILE A 360 -15.47 9.67 -11.41
CA ILE A 360 -14.21 8.94 -11.64
C ILE A 360 -13.54 8.57 -10.32
N ALA A 361 -13.34 9.53 -9.41
CA ALA A 361 -12.59 9.26 -8.18
C ALA A 361 -13.40 8.53 -7.09
N SER A 362 -14.73 8.50 -7.21
CA SER A 362 -15.60 7.72 -6.31
C SER A 362 -15.32 6.21 -6.31
N ARG A 363 -14.53 5.71 -7.26
CA ARG A 363 -14.18 4.29 -7.41
C ARG A 363 -12.67 4.09 -7.51
N PRO A 364 -12.09 3.09 -6.83
CA PRO A 364 -10.69 2.75 -7.03
C PRO A 364 -10.48 2.25 -8.47
N ARG A 365 -9.52 2.84 -9.18
CA ARG A 365 -9.09 2.47 -10.53
C ARG A 365 -8.23 1.19 -10.50
N HIS A 366 -8.82 0.08 -10.05
CA HIS A 366 -8.18 -1.23 -10.04
C HIS A 366 -8.39 -1.96 -11.36
N ILE A 367 -7.38 -2.72 -11.81
CA ILE A 367 -7.33 -3.32 -13.16
C ILE A 367 -8.46 -4.31 -13.45
N GLU A 368 -9.07 -4.87 -12.41
CA GLU A 368 -10.21 -5.81 -12.49
C GLU A 368 -11.56 -5.13 -12.68
N ASN A 369 -11.69 -3.84 -12.34
CA ASN A 369 -12.98 -3.12 -12.33
C ASN A 369 -13.17 -2.17 -13.54
N SER A 370 -12.31 -2.27 -14.55
CA SER A 370 -12.39 -1.41 -15.74
C SER A 370 -13.67 -1.62 -16.57
N GLU A 371 -14.29 -2.80 -16.51
CA GLU A 371 -15.59 -3.06 -17.15
C GLU A 371 -16.68 -2.11 -16.64
N SER A 372 -16.75 -1.82 -15.34
CA SER A 372 -17.77 -0.90 -14.80
C SER A 372 -17.53 0.55 -15.23
N PHE A 373 -16.27 0.93 -15.38
CA PHE A 373 -15.88 2.27 -15.83
C PHE A 373 -16.09 2.46 -17.34
N ALA A 374 -15.73 1.48 -18.16
CA ALA A 374 -15.96 1.49 -19.59
C ALA A 374 -17.46 1.54 -19.92
N ASN A 375 -18.29 0.78 -19.18
CA ASN A 375 -19.75 0.87 -19.27
C ASN A 375 -20.28 2.26 -18.86
N TYR A 376 -19.73 2.88 -17.82
CA TYR A 376 -20.12 4.23 -17.40
C TYR A 376 -19.82 5.29 -18.48
N ILE A 377 -18.63 5.28 -19.08
CA ILE A 377 -18.30 6.17 -20.21
C ILE A 377 -19.25 5.90 -21.39
N LYS A 378 -19.51 4.63 -21.72
CA LYS A 378 -20.43 4.25 -22.79
C LYS A 378 -21.83 4.83 -22.54
N GLU A 379 -22.37 4.71 -21.34
CA GLU A 379 -23.70 5.25 -20.97
C GLU A 379 -23.76 6.79 -21.13
N ILE A 380 -22.70 7.50 -20.71
CA ILE A 380 -22.60 8.95 -20.93
C ILE A 380 -22.63 9.29 -22.42
N LEU A 381 -21.88 8.57 -23.24
CA LEU A 381 -21.81 8.81 -24.68
C LEU A 381 -23.14 8.54 -25.39
N GLU A 382 -23.81 7.44 -25.04
CA GLU A 382 -25.13 7.09 -25.56
C GLU A 382 -26.19 8.13 -25.15
N ARG A 383 -26.08 8.72 -23.95
CA ARG A 383 -26.93 9.84 -23.48
C ARG A 383 -26.76 11.13 -24.31
N TYR A 384 -25.63 11.29 -25.00
CA TYR A 384 -25.37 12.38 -25.95
C TYR A 384 -25.58 11.96 -27.42
N GLU A 385 -26.36 10.91 -27.66
CA GLU A 385 -26.67 10.35 -28.99
C GLU A 385 -25.43 9.85 -29.79
N VAL A 386 -24.28 9.72 -29.13
CA VAL A 386 -23.06 9.19 -29.74
C VAL A 386 -23.14 7.67 -29.80
N LYS A 387 -22.96 7.09 -30.98
CA LYS A 387 -22.88 5.63 -31.14
C LYS A 387 -21.59 5.13 -30.49
N ALA A 388 -21.71 4.49 -29.33
CA ALA A 388 -20.62 3.92 -28.55
C ALA A 388 -20.68 2.38 -28.52
N SER A 389 -19.50 1.75 -28.47
CA SER A 389 -19.34 0.29 -28.41
C SER A 389 -18.16 -0.07 -27.52
N LEU A 390 -18.24 -1.22 -26.86
CA LEU A 390 -17.14 -1.77 -26.08
C LEU A 390 -16.42 -2.83 -26.89
N GLN A 391 -15.11 -2.65 -27.10
CA GLN A 391 -14.26 -3.65 -27.71
C GLN A 391 -13.40 -4.31 -26.63
N PRO A 392 -13.52 -5.63 -26.40
CA PRO A 392 -12.66 -6.33 -25.45
C PRO A 392 -11.21 -6.32 -25.94
N VAL A 393 -10.29 -5.94 -25.07
CA VAL A 393 -8.85 -5.90 -25.32
C VAL A 393 -8.20 -7.11 -24.67
N LYS A 394 -7.25 -7.72 -25.37
CA LYS A 394 -6.36 -8.75 -24.82
C LYS A 394 -4.97 -8.15 -24.64
N PHE A 395 -4.38 -8.35 -23.47
CA PHE A 395 -2.96 -8.16 -23.30
C PHE A 395 -2.23 -9.22 -24.14
N VAL A 396 -1.29 -8.78 -24.98
CA VAL A 396 -0.47 -9.66 -25.82
C VAL A 396 0.87 -9.93 -25.13
N ASP A 397 1.47 -8.88 -24.56
CA ASP A 397 2.84 -8.89 -24.05
C ASP A 397 2.93 -8.83 -22.51
N ALA A 398 1.78 -8.87 -21.81
CA ALA A 398 1.67 -8.76 -20.36
C ALA A 398 0.82 -9.88 -19.73
N VAL A 399 1.36 -10.53 -18.70
CA VAL A 399 0.64 -11.48 -17.82
C VAL A 399 0.55 -10.86 -16.44
N ILE A 400 -0.66 -10.77 -15.88
CA ILE A 400 -0.92 -10.16 -14.58
C ILE A 400 -1.27 -11.26 -13.58
N TYR A 401 -0.85 -11.15 -12.32
CA TYR A 401 -1.12 -12.15 -11.29
C TYR A 401 -2.09 -11.61 -10.23
N GLY A 402 -3.11 -12.39 -9.88
CA GLY A 402 -4.20 -12.01 -8.98
C GLY A 402 -3.80 -11.88 -7.50
N ASN A 403 -4.79 -11.88 -6.59
CA ASN A 403 -4.64 -11.71 -5.13
C ASN A 403 -4.05 -10.32 -4.74
N PHE A 404 -4.73 -9.25 -5.13
CA PHE A 404 -4.29 -7.87 -4.87
C PHE A 404 -4.60 -7.36 -3.46
N GLU A 405 -5.64 -7.90 -2.83
CA GLU A 405 -6.13 -7.54 -1.49
C GLU A 405 -6.10 -8.79 -0.60
N ASP A 406 -5.72 -8.60 0.66
CA ASP A 406 -5.61 -9.63 1.68
C ASP A 406 -5.90 -9.03 3.06
N THR A 407 -6.25 -9.88 4.03
CA THR A 407 -6.36 -9.50 5.44
C THR A 407 -5.24 -10.17 6.22
N ILE A 408 -4.36 -9.37 6.81
CA ILE A 408 -3.25 -9.87 7.62
C ILE A 408 -3.66 -9.82 9.08
N PHE A 409 -3.46 -10.93 9.77
CA PHE A 409 -3.68 -11.07 11.21
C PHE A 409 -2.33 -11.07 11.92
N ALA A 410 -2.20 -10.23 12.95
CA ALA A 410 -1.05 -10.20 13.84
C ALA A 410 -1.43 -10.89 15.16
N HIS A 411 -0.89 -12.09 15.38
CA HIS A 411 -1.12 -12.88 16.58
C HIS A 411 -0.05 -12.59 17.62
N SER A 412 -0.45 -12.16 18.82
CA SER A 412 0.46 -11.98 19.95
C SER A 412 0.88 -13.33 20.54
N THR A 413 2.18 -13.65 20.49
CA THR A 413 2.78 -14.87 21.06
C THR A 413 3.81 -14.53 22.13
N LYS A 414 4.10 -15.48 23.04
CA LYS A 414 5.22 -15.35 23.98
C LYS A 414 6.52 -15.85 23.36
N ALA A 415 7.64 -15.25 23.75
CA ALA A 415 8.95 -15.68 23.28
C ALA A 415 9.25 -17.14 23.71
N PRO A 416 9.83 -18.01 22.87
CA PRO A 416 10.12 -19.40 23.23
C PRO A 416 10.98 -19.56 24.48
N ILE A 417 11.80 -18.55 24.82
CA ILE A 417 12.61 -18.58 26.05
C ILE A 417 11.77 -18.54 27.33
N PHE A 418 10.52 -18.05 27.27
CA PHE A 418 9.59 -18.02 28.39
C PHE A 418 9.25 -19.44 28.87
N GLU A 419 9.09 -20.41 27.96
CA GLU A 419 8.86 -21.81 28.29
C GLU A 419 10.06 -22.43 29.04
N PHE A 420 11.29 -22.05 28.68
CA PHE A 420 12.49 -22.47 29.40
C PHE A 420 12.49 -21.92 30.85
N PHE A 421 12.06 -20.68 31.07
CA PHE A 421 11.92 -20.13 32.42
C PHE A 421 10.80 -20.80 33.23
N ILE A 422 9.68 -21.17 32.61
CA ILE A 422 8.65 -22.00 33.26
C ILE A 422 9.24 -23.36 33.65
N GLY A 423 9.93 -24.04 32.73
CA GLY A 423 10.58 -25.33 33.00
C GLY A 423 11.61 -25.25 34.13
N ALA A 424 12.44 -24.20 34.15
CA ALA A 424 13.40 -23.94 35.21
C ALA A 424 12.72 -23.63 36.56
N PHE A 425 11.60 -22.89 36.56
CA PHE A 425 10.82 -22.62 37.77
C PHE A 425 10.16 -23.89 38.33
N VAL A 426 9.59 -24.73 37.46
CA VAL A 426 9.02 -26.04 37.85
C VAL A 426 10.12 -26.96 38.39
N ALA A 427 11.30 -27.02 37.76
CA ALA A 427 12.43 -27.79 38.24
C ALA A 427 12.94 -27.30 39.62
N LEU A 428 13.07 -25.98 39.80
CA LEU A 428 13.44 -25.37 41.08
C LEU A 428 12.38 -25.66 42.16
N TYR A 429 11.10 -25.57 41.83
CA TYR A 429 9.99 -25.89 42.73
C TYR A 429 10.05 -27.36 43.18
N LEU A 430 10.21 -28.30 42.25
CA LEU A 430 10.34 -29.73 42.57
C LEU A 430 11.60 -30.03 43.41
N TYR A 431 12.71 -29.33 43.15
CA TYR A 431 13.93 -29.44 43.93
C TYR A 431 13.77 -28.91 45.36
N LEU A 432 13.14 -27.73 45.53
CA LEU A 432 12.82 -27.17 46.85
C LEU A 432 11.83 -28.04 47.62
N PHE A 433 10.82 -28.60 46.93
CA PHE A 433 9.88 -29.55 47.51
C PHE A 433 10.60 -30.82 48.00
N TYR A 434 11.48 -31.40 47.17
CA TYR A 434 12.33 -32.54 47.57
C TYR A 434 13.19 -32.23 48.80
N LEU A 435 13.88 -31.08 48.80
CA LEU A 435 14.68 -30.65 49.96
C LEU A 435 13.83 -30.46 51.23
N PHE A 436 12.61 -29.93 51.09
CA PHE A 436 11.68 -29.75 52.19
C PHE A 436 11.17 -31.09 52.73
N SER A 437 10.79 -32.02 51.86
CA SER A 437 10.37 -33.37 52.25
C SER A 437 11.50 -34.17 52.94
N VAL A 438 12.72 -34.11 52.41
CA VAL A 438 13.88 -34.84 52.98
C VAL A 438 14.35 -34.23 54.31
N ASN A 439 14.29 -32.91 54.47
CA ASN A 439 14.70 -32.25 55.71
C ASN A 439 13.54 -31.96 56.67
N ALA A 440 12.34 -32.51 56.42
CA ALA A 440 11.13 -32.19 57.17
C ALA A 440 11.33 -32.27 58.69
N GLU A 441 11.86 -33.38 59.22
CA GLU A 441 12.13 -33.54 60.66
C GLU A 441 13.09 -32.48 61.24
N LYS A 442 14.14 -32.11 60.49
CA LYS A 442 15.11 -31.08 60.92
C LYS A 442 14.51 -29.67 60.87
N ILE A 443 13.63 -29.42 59.90
CA ILE A 443 12.90 -28.16 59.77
C ILE A 443 11.83 -28.06 60.87
N PHE A 444 11.10 -29.13 61.16
CA PHE A 444 10.13 -29.18 62.25
C PHE A 444 10.77 -28.98 63.62
N THR A 445 11.87 -29.65 63.92
CA THR A 445 12.60 -29.46 65.19
C THR A 445 13.17 -28.04 65.33
N PHE A 446 13.65 -27.43 64.25
CA PHE A 446 14.12 -26.03 64.24
C PHE A 446 12.98 -25.00 64.45
N ILE A 447 11.81 -25.23 63.86
CA ILE A 447 10.64 -24.34 63.98
C ILE A 447 9.93 -24.53 65.33
N ALA A 448 9.88 -25.76 65.86
CA ALA A 448 9.24 -26.08 67.15
C ALA A 448 10.06 -25.62 68.37
N PHE A 449 11.38 -25.52 68.26
CA PHE A 449 12.26 -25.06 69.36
C PHE A 449 13.16 -23.86 69.00
N PRO A 450 12.61 -22.63 68.91
CA PRO A 450 13.43 -21.42 68.83
C PRO A 450 14.10 -21.03 70.17
N SER A 451 13.60 -21.53 71.31
CA SER A 451 13.92 -20.96 72.63
C SER A 451 13.95 -21.98 73.79
N SER A 452 14.97 -22.83 73.85
CA SER A 452 15.32 -23.58 75.08
C SER A 452 16.79 -23.45 75.52
N LYS A 453 17.69 -22.91 74.68
CA LYS A 453 19.13 -22.74 74.98
C LYS A 453 19.48 -21.58 75.93
N LYS A 454 18.55 -21.11 76.77
CA LYS A 454 18.76 -19.94 77.64
C LYS A 454 18.35 -20.09 79.12
N ILE A 455 17.98 -21.29 79.57
CA ILE A 455 17.49 -21.51 80.95
C ILE A 455 18.37 -22.47 81.77
N LEU A 456 19.23 -23.29 81.15
CA LEU A 456 20.11 -24.24 81.85
C LEU A 456 21.52 -23.67 82.10
N ALA A 457 21.60 -22.53 82.81
CA ALA A 457 22.88 -21.90 83.18
C ALA A 457 22.87 -21.15 84.53
N ASP A 458 21.76 -21.16 85.28
CA ASP A 458 21.60 -20.48 86.59
C ASP A 458 21.17 -21.42 87.74
N GLU A 459 21.11 -22.74 87.50
CA GLU A 459 20.98 -23.77 88.54
C GLU A 459 22.25 -24.63 88.56
N ASP A 460 23.33 -24.09 89.14
CA ASP A 460 24.46 -24.83 89.73
C ASP A 460 25.46 -23.82 90.30
N LEU A 461 25.26 -23.38 91.57
CA LEU A 461 26.28 -22.85 92.50
C LEU A 461 25.63 -22.45 93.85
N ASP A 462 25.68 -23.38 94.81
CA ASP A 462 25.79 -23.08 96.26
C ASP A 462 27.22 -22.60 96.59
#